data_AF-A0A9E3VSH2-F1
#
_entry.id   AF-A0A9E3VSH2-F1
#
_cell.length_a   1.000
_cell.length_b   1.000
_cell.length_c   1.000
_cell.angle_alpha   90.00
_cell.angle_beta   90.00
_cell.angle_gamma   90.00
#
_symmetry.space_group_name_H-M   'P 1'
#
loop_
_entity.id
_entity.type
_entity.pdbx_description
1 polymer ?
#
loop_
_entity_poly.entity_id
_entity_poly.type
_entity_poly.pdbx_seq_one_letter_code
_entity_poly.pdbx_strand_id
1 'polypeptide(L)' 'TNTELILNMLAEASTKDISLAVQPKDFEGKKKVARQGGNVAKVARKELESKTGKKVVSPLNAENVLGNKDAAKELDNE' A
#
# COMPACT_ATOMS: atom_id res chain seq x y z
N THR A 1 4.15 -11.75 -3.60
CA THR A 1 3.43 -12.95 -4.10
C THR A 1 2.35 -12.54 -5.10
N ASN A 2 1.73 -13.46 -5.87
CA ASN A 2 0.64 -13.09 -6.80
C ASN A 2 -0.56 -12.46 -6.08
N THR A 3 -0.94 -13.01 -4.92
CA THR A 3 -2.04 -12.48 -4.11
C THR A 3 -1.74 -11.08 -3.58
N GLU A 4 -0.50 -10.81 -3.18
CA GLU A 4 -0.03 -9.48 -2.76
C GLU A 4 -0.10 -8.46 -3.91
N LEU A 5 0.26 -8.86 -5.13
CA LEU A 5 0.11 -8.01 -6.32
C LEU A 5 -1.37 -7.68 -6.60
N ILE A 6 -2.26 -8.66 -6.52
CA ILE A 6 -3.71 -8.44 -6.71
C ILE A 6 -4.27 -7.50 -5.65
N LEU A 7 -3.85 -7.62 -4.39
CA LEU A 7 -4.28 -6.70 -3.33
C LEU A 7 -3.77 -5.27 -3.56
N ASN A 8 -2.56 -5.08 -4.10
CA ASN A 8 -2.07 -3.77 -4.49
C ASN A 8 -2.90 -3.17 -5.63
N MET A 9 -3.21 -3.97 -6.67
CA MET A 9 -4.10 -3.53 -7.75
C MET A 9 -5.50 -3.17 -7.24
N LEU A 10 -6.03 -3.93 -6.28
CA LEU A 10 -7.30 -3.61 -5.62
C LEU A 10 -7.23 -2.28 -4.88
N ALA A 11 -6.15 -2.01 -4.15
CA ALA A 11 -5.96 -0.74 -3.46
C ALA A 11 -5.92 0.44 -4.43
N GLU A 12 -5.20 0.29 -5.55
CA GLU A 12 -5.08 1.31 -6.60
C GLU A 12 -6.43 1.57 -7.28
N ALA A 13 -7.10 0.52 -7.76
CA ALA A 13 -8.40 0.61 -8.40
C ALA A 13 -9.43 1.25 -7.46
N SER A 14 -9.49 0.79 -6.19
CA SER A 14 -10.38 1.37 -5.19
C SER A 14 -10.08 2.85 -4.92
N THR A 15 -8.81 3.22 -4.81
CA THR A 15 -8.41 4.62 -4.61
C THR A 15 -8.82 5.49 -5.79
N LYS A 16 -8.63 4.98 -7.03
CA LYS A 16 -9.01 5.67 -8.26
C LYS A 16 -10.52 5.88 -8.34
N ASP A 17 -11.31 4.82 -8.13
CA ASP A 17 -12.77 4.88 -8.22
C ASP A 17 -13.36 5.82 -7.16
N ILE A 18 -12.84 5.77 -5.93
CA ILE A 18 -13.22 6.71 -4.86
C ILE A 18 -12.82 8.14 -5.21
N SER A 19 -11.62 8.35 -5.79
CA SER A 19 -11.16 9.67 -6.22
C SER A 19 -12.07 10.27 -7.29
N LEU A 20 -12.51 9.46 -8.26
CA LEU A 20 -13.44 9.88 -9.31
C LEU A 20 -14.82 10.23 -8.74
N ALA A 21 -15.28 9.50 -7.73
CA ALA A 21 -16.57 9.76 -7.09
C ALA A 21 -16.55 11.00 -6.19
N VAL A 22 -15.49 11.19 -5.39
CA VAL A 22 -15.40 12.25 -4.37
C VAL A 22 -14.80 13.55 -4.92
N GLN A 23 -13.96 13.46 -5.96
CA GLN A 23 -13.26 14.58 -6.59
C GLN A 23 -12.57 15.51 -5.56
N PRO A 24 -11.66 14.98 -4.72
CA PRO A 24 -10.99 15.77 -3.69
C PRO A 24 -10.12 16.88 -4.31
N LYS A 25 -10.32 18.12 -3.87
CA LYS A 25 -9.63 19.30 -4.43
C LYS A 25 -8.28 19.56 -3.78
N ASP A 26 -8.20 19.38 -2.47
CA ASP A 26 -7.03 19.66 -1.66
C ASP A 26 -6.20 18.41 -1.34
N PHE A 27 -5.02 18.63 -0.77
CA PHE A 27 -4.12 17.56 -0.38
C PHE A 27 -4.72 16.66 0.70
N GLU A 28 -5.39 17.24 1.70
CA GLU A 28 -6.00 16.48 2.80
C GLU A 28 -7.16 15.60 2.31
N GLY A 29 -7.97 16.06 1.34
CA GLY A 29 -8.96 15.24 0.66
C GLY A 29 -8.35 14.08 -0.09
N LYS A 30 -7.29 14.32 -0.87
CA LYS A 30 -6.57 13.26 -1.61
C LYS A 30 -5.97 12.22 -0.67
N LYS A 31 -5.42 12.65 0.47
CA LYS A 31 -4.91 11.78 1.53
C LYS A 31 -6.00 10.92 2.16
N LYS A 32 -7.21 11.47 2.38
CA LYS A 32 -8.37 10.70 2.85
C LYS A 32 -8.78 9.64 1.84
N VAL A 33 -8.85 9.98 0.55
CA VAL A 33 -9.20 9.04 -0.52
C VAL A 33 -8.17 7.90 -0.63
N ALA A 34 -6.87 8.21 -0.59
CA ALA A 34 -5.82 7.19 -0.58
C ALA A 34 -5.95 6.22 0.61
N ARG A 35 -6.27 6.74 1.80
CA ARG A 35 -6.54 5.91 2.99
C ARG A 35 -7.77 5.02 2.81
N GLN A 36 -8.83 5.54 2.20
CA GLN A 36 -10.05 4.77 1.95
C GLN A 36 -9.80 3.62 0.97
N GLY A 37 -9.17 3.88 -0.18
CA GLY A 37 -8.86 2.83 -1.15
C GLY A 37 -7.88 1.79 -0.60
N GLY A 38 -6.85 2.22 0.14
CA GLY A 38 -5.97 1.30 0.87
C GLY A 38 -6.70 0.46 1.94
N ASN A 39 -7.73 1.02 2.58
CA ASN A 39 -8.52 0.29 3.57
C ASN A 39 -9.34 -0.85 2.95
N VAL A 40 -9.82 -0.69 1.71
CA VAL A 40 -10.54 -1.77 0.98
C VAL A 40 -9.63 -2.99 0.83
N ALA A 41 -8.40 -2.80 0.32
CA ALA A 41 -7.44 -3.88 0.21
C ALA A 41 -7.00 -4.45 1.57
N LYS A 42 -6.89 -3.61 2.60
CA LYS A 42 -6.59 -4.05 3.98
C LYS A 42 -7.65 -5.00 4.53
N VAL A 43 -8.94 -4.68 4.31
CA VAL A 43 -10.05 -5.55 4.74
C VAL A 43 -10.00 -6.88 3.99
N ALA A 44 -9.87 -6.84 2.66
CA ALA A 44 -9.77 -8.04 1.82
C ALA A 44 -8.60 -8.94 2.25
N ARG A 45 -7.42 -8.35 2.51
CA ARG A 45 -6.25 -9.06 3.02
C ARG A 45 -6.54 -9.74 4.35
N LYS A 46 -7.06 -9.01 5.33
CA LYS A 46 -7.35 -9.55 6.67
C LYS A 46 -8.37 -10.70 6.62
N GLU A 47 -9.40 -10.55 5.80
CA GLU A 47 -10.40 -11.60 5.62
C GLU A 47 -9.77 -12.86 5.01
N LEU A 48 -8.94 -12.69 3.97
CA LEU A 48 -8.24 -13.81 3.34
C LEU A 48 -7.26 -14.51 4.31
N GLU A 49 -6.47 -13.74 5.07
CA GLU A 49 -5.55 -14.26 6.08
C GLU A 49 -6.32 -15.03 7.17
N SER A 50 -7.47 -14.51 7.61
CA SER A 50 -8.34 -15.16 8.60
C SER A 50 -8.89 -16.50 8.10
N LYS A 51 -9.34 -16.58 6.84
CA LYS A 51 -9.88 -17.81 6.27
C LYS A 51 -8.81 -18.86 5.95
N THR A 52 -7.62 -18.43 5.56
CA THR A 52 -6.56 -19.33 5.08
C THR A 52 -5.54 -19.69 6.16
N GLY A 53 -5.47 -18.93 7.25
CA GLY A 53 -4.44 -19.07 8.29
C GLY A 53 -3.03 -18.71 7.82
N LYS A 54 -2.86 -18.19 6.60
CA LYS A 54 -1.56 -17.88 5.99
C LYS A 54 -1.41 -16.38 5.79
N LYS A 55 -0.22 -15.85 6.06
CA LYS A 55 0.11 -14.45 5.72
C LYS A 55 0.13 -14.28 4.20
N VAL A 56 -0.46 -13.18 3.74
CA VAL A 56 -0.50 -12.85 2.31
C VAL A 56 0.68 -11.98 1.89
N VAL A 57 1.15 -11.13 2.81
CA VAL A 57 2.27 -10.21 2.61
C VAL A 57 3.58 -10.95 2.78
N SER A 58 4.50 -10.74 1.83
CA SER A 58 5.83 -11.32 1.91
C SER A 58 6.71 -10.54 2.91
N PRO A 59 7.69 -11.19 3.56
CA PRO A 59 8.65 -10.49 4.42
C PRO A 59 9.69 -9.69 3.62
N LEU A 60 9.63 -9.75 2.29
CA LEU A 60 10.54 -9.08 1.39
C LEU A 60 10.28 -7.57 1.42
N ASN A 61 11.33 -6.77 1.57
CA ASN A 61 11.25 -5.33 1.56
C ASN A 61 12.31 -4.75 0.61
N ALA A 62 12.16 -3.46 0.27
CA ALA A 62 13.03 -2.79 -0.69
C ALA A 62 14.51 -2.78 -0.25
N GLU A 63 14.80 -2.53 1.03
CA GLU A 63 16.17 -2.55 1.57
C GLU A 63 16.86 -3.90 1.35
N ASN A 64 16.14 -4.99 1.60
CA ASN A 64 16.63 -6.36 1.45
C ASN A 64 16.88 -6.74 -0.02
N VAL A 65 16.20 -6.08 -0.97
CA VAL A 65 16.26 -6.41 -2.41
C VAL A 65 17.21 -5.49 -3.17
N LEU A 66 17.21 -4.20 -2.83
CA LEU A 66 17.94 -3.15 -3.54
C LEU A 66 19.33 -2.89 -2.96
N GLY A 67 19.62 -3.36 -1.74
CA GLY A 67 20.98 -3.42 -1.19
C GLY A 67 21.72 -2.08 -1.08
N ASN A 68 21.02 -0.94 -0.96
CA ASN A 68 21.67 0.36 -1.01
C ASN A 68 22.02 0.88 0.40
N LYS A 69 23.03 0.27 1.02
CA LYS A 69 23.54 0.70 2.35
C LYS A 69 24.24 2.06 2.35
N ASP A 70 24.47 2.66 1.17
CA ASP A 70 25.30 3.86 1.03
C ASP A 70 24.49 5.17 0.85
N ALA A 71 23.20 5.13 0.50
CA ALA A 71 22.38 6.34 0.33
C ALA A 71 21.86 6.93 1.66
N ALA A 72 21.89 6.17 2.76
CA ALA A 72 21.38 6.59 4.06
C ALA A 72 22.40 7.38 4.91
N LYS A 73 23.66 7.53 4.47
CA LYS A 73 24.72 8.20 5.25
C LYS A 73 24.92 9.68 4.94
N GLU A 74 24.31 10.23 3.88
CA GLU A 74 24.53 11.63 3.48
C GLU A 74 23.53 12.63 4.09
N LEU A 75 22.56 12.19 4.89
CA LEU A 75 21.53 13.07 5.48
C LEU A 75 21.78 13.45 6.95
N ASP A 76 22.86 12.96 7.57
CA ASP A 76 23.23 13.28 8.96
C ASP A 76 24.32 14.36 9.08
N ASN A 77 24.72 15.00 7.97
CA ASN A 77 25.64 16.14 7.97
C ASN A 77 24.94 17.41 7.44
N GLU A 78 24.09 18.01 8.26
CA GLU A 78 23.82 19.46 8.25
C GLU A 78 23.51 19.96 9.66
#